data_AF-A0A6B3GBL6-F1
#
_entry.id   AF-A0A6B3GBL6-F1
#
_cell.length_a   1.000
_cell.length_b   1.000
_cell.length_c   1.000
_cell.angle_alpha   90.00
_cell.angle_beta   90.00
_cell.angle_gamma   90.00
#
_symmetry.space_group_name_H-M   'P 1'
#
loop_
_entity.id
_entity.type
_entity.pdbx_description
1 polymer ?
#
loop_
_entity_poly.entity_id
_entity_poly.type
_entity_poly.pdbx_seq_one_letter_code
_entity_poly.pdbx_strand_id
1 'polypeptide(L)'
;SENYLRGVQVADSKGRVTFISVFPACYPGRWPHVHFEVYPDLDSVTDYDKRLSTSQLAVPKKACDTVFATAGYESSVANLAQLTLKTDNV
;
A
#
# COMPACT_ATOMS: atom_id res chain seq x y z
N SER A 1 10.42 7.76 17.27
CA SER A 1 9.07 7.24 17.00
C SER A 1 8.60 7.91 15.75
N GLU A 2 8.59 7.14 14.67
CA GLU A 2 8.42 7.59 13.30
C GLU A 2 7.11 7.02 12.77
N ASN A 3 6.30 7.85 12.09
CA ASN A 3 5.01 7.44 11.52
C ASN A 3 4.95 7.74 10.01
N TYR A 4 6.08 7.61 9.32
CA TYR A 4 6.15 7.85 7.88
C TYR A 4 5.27 6.88 7.10
N LEU A 5 4.75 7.33 5.95
CA LEU A 5 3.93 6.54 5.02
C LEU A 5 2.63 5.99 5.64
N ARG A 6 2.12 6.67 6.67
CA ARG A 6 0.86 6.36 7.36
C ARG A 6 0.02 7.63 7.43
N GLY A 7 -1.28 7.49 7.24
CA GLY A 7 -2.21 8.62 7.28
C GLY A 7 -3.65 8.18 7.38
N VAL A 8 -4.50 9.11 7.83
CA VAL A 8 -5.95 8.92 7.94
C VAL A 8 -6.61 10.06 7.16
N GLN A 9 -7.66 9.75 6.42
CA GLN A 9 -8.50 10.74 5.74
C GLN A 9 -9.97 10.40 5.95
N VAL A 10 -10.80 11.43 6.08
CA VAL A 10 -12.25 11.28 6.07
C VAL A 10 -12.72 11.35 4.62
N ALA A 11 -13.57 10.41 4.22
CA ALA A 11 -14.11 10.38 2.86
C ALA A 11 -15.01 11.60 2.59
N ASP A 12 -14.93 12.15 1.38
CA ASP A 12 -15.80 13.24 0.95
C ASP A 12 -17.25 12.77 0.73
N SER A 13 -18.15 13.68 0.35
CA SER A 13 -19.55 13.38 0.04
C SER A 13 -19.76 12.36 -1.09
N LYS A 14 -18.72 12.02 -1.85
CA LYS A 14 -18.71 11.01 -2.92
C LYS A 14 -17.97 9.73 -2.49
N GLY A 15 -17.60 9.61 -1.22
CA GLY A 15 -16.88 8.46 -0.69
C GLY A 15 -15.40 8.41 -1.10
N ARG A 16 -14.79 9.53 -1.47
CA ARG A 16 -13.40 9.58 -1.97
C ARG A 16 -12.44 10.08 -0.91
N VAL A 17 -11.24 9.52 -0.93
CA VAL A 17 -10.08 9.97 -0.16
C VAL A 17 -8.90 10.18 -1.10
N THR A 18 -8.01 11.10 -0.75
CA THR A 18 -6.77 11.34 -1.50
C THR A 18 -5.59 11.34 -0.54
N PHE A 19 -4.57 10.56 -0.89
CA PHE A 19 -3.30 10.52 -0.20
C PHE A 19 -2.19 10.88 -1.19
N ILE A 20 -1.20 11.63 -0.72
CA ILE A 20 0.05 11.87 -1.44
C ILE A 20 1.12 11.07 -0.70
N SER A 21 1.76 10.15 -1.41
CA SER A 21 2.79 9.27 -0.86
C SER A 21 3.86 9.01 -1.93
N VAL A 22 4.89 8.25 -1.54
CA VAL A 22 5.87 7.69 -2.48
C VAL A 22 5.37 6.35 -3.02
N PHE A 23 5.90 5.93 -4.17
CA PHE A 23 5.56 4.64 -4.76
C PHE A 23 6.10 3.50 -3.88
N PRO A 24 5.31 2.45 -3.56
CA PRO A 24 5.75 1.39 -2.67
C PRO A 24 6.88 0.57 -3.28
N ALA A 25 7.91 0.30 -2.47
CA ALA A 25 9.01 -0.60 -2.83
C ALA A 25 8.57 -2.08 -2.78
N CYS A 26 9.40 -2.98 -3.32
CA CYS A 26 9.23 -4.42 -3.17
C CYS A 26 10.19 -4.94 -2.10
N TYR A 27 9.66 -5.57 -1.05
CA TYR A 27 10.46 -6.30 -0.07
C TYR A 27 10.40 -7.81 -0.36
N PRO A 28 11.33 -8.63 0.17
CA PRO A 28 11.38 -10.05 -0.14
C PRO A 28 10.07 -10.78 0.19
N GLY A 29 9.59 -11.59 -0.75
CA GLY A 29 8.44 -12.46 -0.57
C GLY A 29 7.07 -11.79 -0.65
N ARG A 30 6.99 -10.47 -0.90
CA ARG A 30 5.71 -9.77 -1.05
C ARG A 30 5.66 -8.82 -2.25
N TRP A 31 4.57 -8.86 -3.01
CA TRP A 31 4.32 -8.00 -4.16
C TRP A 31 4.13 -6.55 -3.71
N PRO A 32 4.56 -5.51 -4.45
CA PRO A 32 4.37 -4.12 -4.03
C PRO A 32 2.89 -3.78 -3.78
N HIS A 33 2.58 -3.32 -2.56
CA HIS A 33 1.22 -3.02 -2.13
C HIS A 33 1.11 -1.82 -1.20
N VAL A 34 -0.12 -1.31 -1.06
CA VAL A 34 -0.51 -0.32 -0.05
C VAL A 34 -1.59 -0.93 0.83
N HIS A 35 -1.39 -0.91 2.15
CA HIS A 35 -2.41 -1.33 3.10
C HIS A 35 -3.50 -0.28 3.24
N PHE A 36 -4.74 -0.72 3.43
CA PHE A 36 -5.79 0.18 3.89
C PHE A 36 -6.74 -0.53 4.86
N GLU A 37 -7.33 0.30 5.70
CA GLU A 37 -8.41 -0.06 6.60
C GLU A 37 -9.53 0.97 6.44
N VAL A 38 -10.77 0.53 6.55
CA VAL A 38 -11.95 1.39 6.49
C VAL A 38 -12.65 1.33 7.83
N TYR A 39 -12.92 2.49 8.42
CA TYR A 39 -13.62 2.64 9.70
C TYR A 39 -14.97 3.34 9.48
N PRO A 40 -15.96 3.14 10.35
CA PRO A 40 -17.27 3.78 10.21
C PRO A 40 -17.21 5.30 10.40
N ASP A 41 -16.27 5.78 11.23
CA ASP A 41 -16.08 7.18 11.57
C ASP A 41 -14.65 7.45 12.07
N LEU A 42 -14.33 8.73 12.28
CA LEU A 42 -13.01 9.18 12.70
C LEU A 42 -12.68 8.78 14.15
N ASP A 43 -13.67 8.72 15.04
CA ASP A 43 -13.45 8.37 16.45
C ASP A 43 -13.07 6.88 16.62
N SER A 44 -13.38 6.07 15.62
CA SER A 44 -13.10 4.63 15.61
C SER A 44 -11.70 4.26 15.10
N VAL A 45 -10.94 5.18 14.49
CA VAL A 45 -9.69 4.83 13.75
C VAL A 45 -8.53 4.38 14.63
N THR A 46 -8.63 4.57 15.95
CA THR A 46 -7.64 4.08 16.92
C THR A 46 -8.01 2.74 17.55
N ASP A 47 -9.21 2.22 17.25
CA ASP A 47 -9.72 0.95 17.78
C ASP A 47 -9.85 -0.06 16.64
N TYR A 48 -8.84 -0.93 16.51
CA TYR A 48 -8.73 -1.87 15.39
C TYR A 48 -9.95 -2.80 15.27
N ASP A 49 -10.67 -3.09 16.36
CA ASP A 49 -11.85 -3.95 16.34
C ASP A 49 -13.05 -3.30 15.64
N LYS A 50 -13.03 -1.97 15.46
CA LYS A 50 -14.10 -1.21 14.78
C LYS A 50 -13.91 -1.08 13.28
N ARG A 51 -12.82 -1.59 12.70
CA ARG A 51 -12.61 -1.54 11.25
C ARG A 51 -13.70 -2.35 10.53
N LEU A 52 -14.33 -1.74 9.54
CA LEU A 52 -15.31 -2.39 8.66
C LEU A 52 -14.64 -3.31 7.65
N SER A 53 -13.43 -2.97 7.22
CA SER A 53 -12.67 -3.74 6.24
C SER A 53 -11.17 -3.50 6.39
N THR A 54 -10.40 -4.54 6.07
CA THR A 54 -8.94 -4.48 5.89
C THR A 54 -8.63 -5.15 4.57
N SER A 55 -7.83 -4.48 3.75
CA SER A 55 -7.32 -5.09 2.52
C SER A 55 -6.03 -4.39 2.07
N GLN A 56 -5.63 -4.69 0.84
CA GLN A 56 -4.39 -4.23 0.24
C GLN A 56 -4.64 -3.88 -1.22
N LEU A 57 -4.01 -2.82 -1.69
CA LEU A 57 -3.98 -2.44 -3.10
C LEU A 57 -2.68 -2.97 -3.72
N ALA A 58 -2.78 -3.98 -4.59
CA ALA A 58 -1.64 -4.49 -5.34
C ALA A 58 -1.32 -3.57 -6.53
N VAL A 59 -0.03 -3.29 -6.76
CA VAL A 59 0.40 -2.37 -7.82
C VAL A 59 0.65 -3.13 -9.14
N PRO A 60 0.15 -2.65 -10.30
CA PRO A 60 0.37 -3.34 -11.57
C PRO A 60 1.86 -3.49 -11.92
N LYS A 61 2.27 -4.65 -12.44
CA LYS A 61 3.67 -4.95 -12.79
C LYS A 61 4.30 -3.87 -13.67
N LYS A 62 3.59 -3.39 -14.69
CA LYS A 62 4.09 -2.35 -15.62
C LYS A 62 4.47 -1.05 -14.90
N ALA A 63 3.71 -0.67 -13.86
CA ALA A 63 4.03 0.50 -13.06
C ALA A 63 5.27 0.24 -12.20
N CYS A 64 5.37 -0.93 -11.56
CA CYS A 64 6.56 -1.34 -10.83
C CYS A 64 7.82 -1.34 -11.72
N ASP A 65 7.73 -1.93 -12.91
CA ASP A 65 8.85 -1.97 -13.88
C ASP A 65 9.32 -0.55 -14.26
N THR A 66 8.38 0.39 -14.41
CA THR A 66 8.71 1.79 -14.74
C THR A 66 9.40 2.50 -13.57
N VAL A 67 8.86 2.39 -12.35
CA VAL A 67 9.40 3.11 -11.19
C VAL A 67 10.69 2.47 -10.69
N PHE A 68 10.80 1.14 -10.69
CA PHE A 68 11.98 0.45 -10.16
C PHE A 68 13.22 0.61 -11.04
N ALA A 69 13.07 1.14 -12.26
CA ALA A 69 14.19 1.57 -13.10
C ALA A 69 14.83 2.91 -12.65
N THR A 70 14.28 3.56 -11.63
CA THR A 70 14.81 4.81 -11.06
C THR A 70 15.70 4.56 -9.84
N ALA A 71 16.55 5.54 -9.52
CA ALA A 71 17.50 5.43 -8.41
C ALA A 71 16.77 5.29 -7.05
N GLY A 72 17.28 4.43 -6.18
CA GLY A 72 16.73 4.16 -4.84
C GLY A 72 15.76 2.97 -4.77
N TYR A 73 15.47 2.32 -5.90
CA TYR A 73 14.62 1.13 -5.97
C TYR A 73 15.37 -0.15 -6.36
N GLU A 74 16.71 -0.15 -6.36
CA GLU A 74 17.55 -1.24 -6.86
C GLU A 74 17.23 -2.58 -6.16
N SER A 75 17.01 -2.55 -4.84
CA SER A 75 16.59 -3.74 -4.07
C SER A 75 15.20 -4.24 -4.48
N SER A 76 14.31 -3.36 -4.93
CA SER A 76 12.96 -3.74 -5.35
C SER A 76 12.98 -4.53 -6.66
N VAL A 77 13.93 -4.25 -7.56
CA VAL A 77 14.13 -5.02 -8.79
C VAL A 77 14.49 -6.47 -8.46
N ALA A 78 15.47 -6.65 -7.56
CA ALA A 78 15.92 -7.99 -7.15
C ALA A 78 14.81 -8.77 -6.45
N ASN A 79 14.03 -8.11 -5.59
CA ASN A 79 12.93 -8.76 -4.87
C ASN A 79 11.78 -9.14 -5.80
N LEU A 80 11.35 -8.23 -6.68
CA LEU A 80 10.23 -8.49 -7.59
C LEU A 80 10.53 -9.67 -8.54
N ALA A 81 11.79 -9.87 -8.93
CA ALA A 81 12.21 -10.99 -9.77
C ALA A 81 12.02 -12.37 -9.11
N GLN A 82 11.82 -12.43 -7.79
CA GLN A 82 11.69 -13.68 -7.03
C GLN A 82 10.24 -14.15 -6.84
N LEU A 83 9.24 -13.37 -7.27
CA LEU A 83 7.83 -13.72 -7.10
C LEU A 83 6.97 -13.31 -8.28
N THR A 84 5.78 -13.87 -8.33
CA THR A 84 4.69 -13.41 -9.21
C THR A 84 3.54 -12.92 -8.35
N LEU A 85 2.69 -12.06 -8.90
CA LEU A 85 1.45 -11.65 -8.21
C LEU A 85 0.60 -12.86 -7.81
N LYS A 86 0.56 -13.91 -8.65
CA LYS A 86 -0.20 -15.14 -8.37
C LYS A 86 0.34 -15.93 -7.16
N THR A 87 1.64 -15.83 -6.89
CA THR A 87 2.30 -16.54 -5.78
C THR A 87 2.41 -15.69 -4.52
N ASP A 88 1.90 -14.45 -4.54
CA ASP A 88 1.98 -13.51 -3.42
C ASP A 88 0.95 -13.77 -2.31
N ASN A 89 -0.13 -14.47 -2.65
CA ASN A 89 -1.33 -14.61 -1.82
C ASN A 89 -1.99 -13.26 -1.45
N VAL A 90 -1.97 -12.30 -2.39
CA VAL A 90 -2.75 -11.05 -2.35
C VAL A 90 -3.95 -11.12 -3.29
#